data_AF-A0A2S6U7A7-F1
#
_entry.id   AF-A0A2S6U7A7-F1
#
_cell.length_a   1.000
_cell.length_b   1.000
_cell.length_c   1.000
_cell.angle_alpha   90.00
_cell.angle_beta   90.00
_cell.angle_gamma   90.00
#
_symmetry.space_group_name_H-M   'P 1'
#
loop_
_entity.id
_entity.type
_entity.pdbx_description
1 polymer ?
#
loop_
_entity_poly.entity_id
_entity_poly.type
_entity_poly.pdbx_seq_one_letter_code
_entity_poly.pdbx_strand_id
1 'polypeptide(L)'
;MFYSGKVFPEKYRNAIFSAQHGSWNATKPRGARVMVTFLDSKGNAAKTEPFAEGWMNENGVYLGRPVDVQQYVDGSILVSDYKAGAIYRISYQDH
;
A
#
# COMPACT_ATOMS: atom_id res chain seq x y z
N MET A 1 -4.34 -0.99 7.64
CA MET A 1 -3.41 -1.46 8.69
C MET A 1 -2.65 -0.28 9.29
N PHE A 2 -2.61 -0.14 10.61
CA PHE A 2 -1.74 0.81 11.31
C PHE A 2 -0.35 0.20 11.49
N TYR A 3 0.71 0.89 11.05
CA TYR A 3 2.06 0.36 11.03
C TYR A 3 2.82 0.67 12.33
N SER A 4 3.27 -0.38 13.01
CA SER A 4 3.99 -0.31 14.29
C SER A 4 5.47 -0.73 14.18
N GLY A 5 5.88 -1.25 13.02
CA GLY A 5 7.25 -1.68 12.78
C GLY A 5 8.24 -0.51 12.71
N LYS A 6 9.53 -0.84 12.80
CA LYS A 6 10.62 0.15 12.80
C LYS A 6 11.57 0.04 11.60
N VAL A 7 11.37 -0.96 10.73
CA VAL A 7 12.26 -1.26 9.60
C VAL A 7 12.12 -0.27 8.46
N PHE A 8 10.90 0.18 8.13
CA PHE A 8 10.72 1.31 7.20
C PHE A 8 11.23 2.64 7.79
N PRO A 9 11.61 3.61 6.94
CA PRO A 9 12.03 4.95 7.38
C PRO A 9 11.08 5.60 8.37
N GLU A 10 11.61 6.44 9.25
CA GLU A 10 10.87 7.02 10.39
C GLU A 10 9.54 7.67 10.01
N LYS A 11 9.47 8.33 8.86
CA LYS A 11 8.24 8.97 8.35
C LYS A 11 7.04 8.01 8.25
N TYR A 12 7.28 6.71 8.06
CA TYR A 12 6.22 5.70 7.93
C TYR A 12 5.76 5.12 9.27
N ARG A 13 6.51 5.34 10.35
CA ARG A 13 6.14 4.85 11.68
C ARG A 13 4.83 5.48 12.12
N ASN A 14 3.91 4.68 12.65
CA ASN A 14 2.56 5.10 13.05
C ASN A 14 1.69 5.64 11.90
N ALA A 15 2.05 5.35 10.65
CA ALA A 15 1.20 5.65 9.49
C ALA A 15 0.18 4.52 9.23
N ILE A 16 -0.88 4.84 8.49
CA ILE A 16 -1.89 3.87 8.06
C ILE A 16 -1.63 3.47 6.61
N PHE A 17 -1.52 2.17 6.36
CA PHE A 17 -1.45 1.61 5.02
C PHE A 17 -2.80 1.04 4.60
N SER A 18 -3.18 1.26 3.35
CA SER A 18 -4.43 0.72 2.77
C SER A 18 -4.21 0.28 1.33
N ALA A 19 -4.79 -0.87 0.98
CA ALA A 19 -4.83 -1.34 -0.41
C ALA A 19 -5.99 -0.70 -1.16
N GLN A 20 -5.75 -0.31 -2.41
CA GLN A 20 -6.78 0.08 -3.36
C GLN A 20 -6.90 -0.99 -4.44
N HIS A 21 -8.00 -1.75 -4.41
CA HIS A 21 -8.30 -2.86 -5.33
C HIS A 21 -8.47 -2.44 -6.80
N GLY A 22 -8.61 -1.14 -7.08
CA GLY A 22 -8.81 -0.59 -8.41
C GLY A 22 -10.29 -0.37 -8.74
N SER A 23 -10.56 0.67 -9.53
CA SER A 23 -11.90 0.97 -10.05
C SER A 23 -12.44 -0.17 -10.91
N TRP A 24 -13.75 -0.40 -10.85
CA TRP A 24 -14.44 -1.35 -11.72
C TRP A 24 -15.24 -0.66 -12.84
N ASN A 25 -15.74 0.55 -12.60
CA ASN A 25 -16.61 1.29 -13.52
C ASN A 25 -16.23 2.78 -13.59
N ALA A 26 -14.97 3.05 -13.93
CA ALA A 26 -14.47 4.41 -14.14
C ALA A 26 -13.97 4.55 -15.58
N THR A 27 -14.26 5.70 -16.20
CA THR A 27 -13.78 6.01 -17.57
C THR A 27 -12.26 6.02 -17.66
N LYS A 28 -11.60 6.60 -16.63
CA LYS A 28 -10.14 6.51 -16.45
C LYS A 28 -9.86 5.54 -15.28
N PRO A 29 -9.23 4.39 -15.53
CA PRO A 29 -8.84 3.45 -14.48
C PRO A 29 -7.98 4.13 -13.41
N ARG A 30 -8.20 3.78 -12.14
CA ARG A 30 -7.47 4.30 -10.98
C ARG A 30 -7.36 3.23 -9.89
N GLY A 31 -6.46 3.44 -8.94
CA GLY A 31 -6.18 2.50 -7.84
C GLY A 31 -5.12 1.47 -8.25
N ALA A 32 -5.31 0.21 -7.84
CA ALA A 32 -4.31 -0.86 -7.98
C ALA A 32 -2.94 -0.47 -7.40
N ARG A 33 -2.97 -0.14 -6.11
CA ARG A 33 -1.83 0.38 -5.36
C ARG A 33 -2.02 0.23 -3.87
N VAL A 34 -0.94 0.42 -3.13
CA VAL A 34 -0.97 0.64 -1.68
C VAL A 34 -0.79 2.13 -1.43
N MET A 35 -1.63 2.69 -0.58
CA MET A 35 -1.56 4.06 -0.09
C MET A 35 -1.00 4.08 1.32
N VAL A 36 -0.31 5.17 1.66
CA VAL A 36 0.03 5.54 3.04
C VAL A 36 -0.71 6.81 3.42
N THR A 37 -1.28 6.83 4.62
CA THR A 37 -1.87 8.00 5.26
C THR A 37 -1.08 8.31 6.53
N PHE A 38 -0.44 9.47 6.56
CA PHE A 38 0.26 10.00 7.73
C PHE A 38 -0.72 10.68 8.67
N LEU A 39 -0.47 10.57 9.97
CA LEU A 39 -1.30 11.16 11.01
C LEU A 39 -0.63 12.39 11.63
N ASP A 40 -1.43 13.38 12.00
CA ASP A 40 -0.97 14.49 12.84
C ASP A 40 -0.81 14.05 14.31
N SER A 41 -0.36 14.97 15.17
CA SER A 41 -0.16 14.70 16.60
C SER A 41 -1.44 14.38 17.38
N LYS A 42 -2.61 14.67 16.80
CA LYS A 42 -3.93 14.35 17.37
C LYS A 42 -4.51 13.06 16.81
N GLY A 43 -3.81 12.39 15.89
CA GLY A 43 -4.26 11.16 15.23
C GLY A 43 -5.18 11.40 14.03
N ASN A 44 -5.32 12.63 13.53
CA ASN A 44 -6.10 12.91 12.32
C ASN A 44 -5.27 12.62 11.06
N ALA A 45 -5.93 12.21 9.97
CA ALA A 45 -5.29 12.07 8.68
C ALA A 45 -4.76 13.43 8.17
N ALA A 46 -3.43 13.54 8.05
CA ALA A 46 -2.76 14.77 7.63
C ALA A 46 -2.43 14.78 6.13
N LYS A 47 -1.89 13.67 5.62
CA LYS A 47 -1.52 13.52 4.20
C LYS A 47 -1.69 12.08 3.76
N THR A 48 -2.22 11.87 2.55
CA THR A 48 -2.30 10.54 1.93
C THR A 48 -1.60 10.55 0.59
N GLU A 49 -0.73 9.58 0.35
CA GLU A 49 0.02 9.45 -0.91
C GLU A 49 0.24 7.98 -1.30
N PRO A 50 0.53 7.68 -2.57
CA PRO A 50 0.91 6.33 -2.97
C PRO A 50 2.19 5.88 -2.26
N PHE A 51 2.16 4.67 -1.72
CA PHE A 51 3.33 4.00 -1.14
C PHE A 51 3.96 3.02 -2.13
N ALA A 52 3.13 2.23 -2.80
CA ALA A 52 3.57 1.29 -3.81
C ALA A 52 2.56 1.24 -4.96
N GLU A 53 3.06 1.36 -6.19
CA GLU A 53 2.30 1.24 -7.45
C GLU A 53 2.98 0.19 -8.35
N GLY A 54 2.38 -0.12 -9.50
CA GLY A 54 2.91 -1.10 -10.46
C GLY A 54 1.96 -2.25 -10.81
N TRP A 55 0.82 -2.35 -10.11
CA TRP A 55 -0.24 -3.32 -10.43
C TRP A 55 -1.15 -2.87 -11.59
N MET A 56 -0.87 -1.73 -12.20
CA MET A 56 -1.58 -1.22 -13.38
C MET A 56 -0.56 -0.61 -14.34
N ASN A 57 -0.64 -0.96 -15.61
CA ASN A 57 0.24 -0.39 -16.63
C ASN A 57 -0.26 0.99 -17.10
N GLU A 58 0.54 1.65 -17.94
CA GLU A 58 0.26 3.00 -18.46
C GLU A 58 -1.05 3.08 -19.27
N ASN A 59 -1.49 1.96 -19.85
CA ASN A 59 -2.74 1.84 -20.61
C ASN A 59 -3.96 1.60 -19.70
N GLY A 60 -3.79 1.59 -18.37
CA GLY A 60 -4.87 1.35 -17.42
C GLY A 60 -5.29 -0.12 -17.29
N VAL A 61 -4.47 -1.06 -17.79
CA VAL A 61 -4.72 -2.49 -17.63
C VAL A 61 -4.20 -2.95 -16.28
N TYR A 62 -5.08 -3.55 -15.48
CA TYR A 62 -4.73 -4.18 -14.21
C TYR A 62 -3.85 -5.41 -14.44
N LEU A 63 -2.59 -5.35 -13.99
CA LEU A 63 -1.66 -6.48 -13.89
C LEU A 63 -1.88 -7.26 -12.59
N GLY A 64 -2.33 -6.56 -11.55
CA GLY A 64 -2.85 -7.18 -10.32
C GLY A 64 -3.86 -6.28 -9.62
N ARG A 65 -4.43 -6.78 -8.53
CA ARG A 65 -5.49 -6.11 -7.77
C ARG A 65 -5.28 -6.31 -6.27
N PRO A 66 -4.51 -5.41 -5.61
CA PRO A 66 -4.26 -5.46 -4.17
C PRO A 66 -5.56 -5.48 -3.36
N VAL A 67 -5.67 -6.37 -2.37
CA VAL A 67 -6.89 -6.53 -1.55
C VAL A 67 -6.66 -6.04 -0.13
N ASP A 68 -5.70 -6.62 0.58
CA ASP A 68 -5.38 -6.29 1.97
C ASP A 68 -3.88 -6.09 2.18
N VAL A 69 -3.53 -5.35 3.23
CA VAL A 69 -2.16 -5.12 3.68
C VAL A 69 -2.01 -5.49 5.16
N GLN A 70 -0.94 -6.20 5.49
CA GLN A 70 -0.63 -6.59 6.87
C GLN A 70 0.86 -6.46 7.17
N GLN A 71 1.19 -6.16 8.43
CA GLN A 71 2.57 -6.12 8.90
C GLN A 71 3.01 -7.56 9.18
N TYR A 72 4.14 -7.96 8.62
CA TYR A 72 4.77 -9.24 8.94
C TYR A 72 5.61 -9.14 10.22
N VAL A 73 5.99 -10.29 10.78
CA VAL A 73 6.71 -10.37 12.06
C VAL A 73 8.04 -9.63 12.09
N ASP A 74 8.66 -9.45 10.93
CA ASP A 74 9.92 -8.71 10.76
C ASP A 74 9.72 -7.20 10.48
N GLY A 75 8.48 -6.72 10.47
CA GLY A 75 8.13 -5.34 10.14
C GLY A 75 7.99 -5.05 8.64
N SER A 76 8.21 -6.00 7.74
CA SER A 76 7.85 -5.85 6.33
C SER A 76 6.33 -5.80 6.13
N ILE A 77 5.87 -5.34 4.97
CA ILE A 77 4.44 -5.28 4.64
C ILE A 77 4.11 -6.39 3.64
N LEU A 78 3.11 -7.20 3.97
CA LEU A 78 2.49 -8.15 3.07
C LEU A 78 1.33 -7.48 2.33
N VAL A 79 1.20 -7.76 1.04
CA VAL A 79 0.09 -7.29 0.19
C VAL A 79 -0.51 -8.49 -0.51
N SER A 80 -1.80 -8.75 -0.28
CA SER A 80 -2.53 -9.79 -1.02
C SER A 80 -3.03 -9.27 -2.35
N ASP A 81 -3.00 -10.10 -3.39
CA ASP A 81 -3.45 -9.75 -4.73
C ASP A 81 -4.37 -10.82 -5.32
N TYR A 82 -5.62 -10.41 -5.53
CA TYR A 82 -6.68 -11.26 -6.06
C TYR A 82 -6.38 -11.74 -7.49
N LYS A 83 -5.93 -10.85 -8.37
CA LYS A 83 -5.80 -11.16 -9.80
C LYS A 83 -4.54 -11.99 -10.07
N ALA A 84 -3.44 -11.69 -9.37
CA ALA A 84 -2.20 -12.44 -9.53
C ALA A 84 -2.18 -13.75 -8.73
N GLY A 85 -3.10 -13.94 -7.77
CA GLY A 85 -3.08 -15.10 -6.88
C GLY A 85 -1.83 -15.14 -5.99
N ALA A 86 -1.33 -13.97 -5.60
CA ALA A 86 -0.02 -13.82 -4.97
C ALA A 86 -0.09 -13.03 -3.66
N ILE A 87 0.92 -13.25 -2.81
CA ILE A 87 1.24 -12.38 -1.67
C ILE A 87 2.61 -11.75 -1.94
N TYR A 88 2.66 -10.42 -2.03
CA TYR A 88 3.91 -9.69 -2.14
C TYR A 88 4.43 -9.35 -0.74
N ARG A 89 5.75 -9.35 -0.56
CA ARG A 89 6.41 -8.83 0.64
C ARG A 89 7.24 -7.61 0.25
N ILE A 90 6.90 -6.46 0.82
CA ILE A 90 7.63 -5.21 0.65
C ILE A 90 8.52 -5.05 1.89
N SER A 91 9.83 -5.19 1.70
CA SER A 91 10.85 -4.97 2.73
C SER A 91 11.69 -3.75 2.40
N TYR A 92 12.23 -3.11 3.43
CA TYR A 92 13.18 -2.02 3.29
C TYR A 92 14.58 -2.48 3.71
N GLN A 93 15.59 -2.09 2.93
CA GLN A 93 17.00 -2.31 3.21
C GLN A 93 17.70 -0.96 3.10
N ASP A 94 18.38 -0.54 4.17
CA ASP A 94 19.26 0.63 4.12
C ASP A 94 20.48 0.31 3.25
N HIS A 95 20.81 1.21 2.32
CA HIS A 95 22.05 1.21 1.54
C HIS A 95 22.87 2.44 1.89
#